data_AF-A0AAD4X6T8-F1
#
_entry.id   AF-A0AAD4X6T8-F1
#
_cell.length_a   1.000
_cell.length_b   1.000
_cell.length_c   1.000
_cell.angle_alpha   90.00
_cell.angle_beta   90.00
_cell.angle_gamma   90.00
#
_symmetry.space_group_name_H-M   'P 1'
#
loop_
_entity.id
_entity.type
_entity.pdbx_description
1 polymer ?
#
loop_
_entity_poly.entity_id
_entity_poly.type
_entity_poly.pdbx_seq_one_letter_code
_entity_poly.pdbx_strand_id
1 'polypeptide(L)'
;MAYMGMKSASFLVLIVFVFAVISTTTTQQVEGLCERASQTWSGSCNNTGGCNRQCQTWEKARNGACHTRNGKKMCFCYFNTCGARRLCERASQTWSGTCRNTQNCDKQCKKWEDAAHGACHTRGAKKMCFCYFGRNC
;
A
#
# COMPACT_ATOMS: atom_id res chain seq x y z
N MET A 1 2.39 -17.87 57.87
CA MET A 1 2.24 -17.25 56.53
C MET A 1 3.63 -16.79 56.11
N ALA A 2 4.35 -17.63 55.36
CA ALA A 2 5.73 -17.36 54.97
C ALA A 2 5.75 -16.69 53.60
N TYR A 3 6.02 -15.39 53.57
CA TYR A 3 6.31 -14.66 52.34
C TYR A 3 7.77 -14.96 51.99
N MET A 4 8.00 -15.80 50.98
CA MET A 4 9.34 -16.13 50.53
C MET A 4 9.94 -14.91 49.81
N GLY A 5 10.88 -14.23 50.47
CA GLY A 5 11.59 -13.08 49.90
C GLY A 5 12.45 -13.50 48.71
N MET A 6 12.03 -13.13 47.50
CA MET A 6 12.86 -13.30 46.30
C MET A 6 14.11 -12.41 46.40
N LYS A 7 15.28 -13.00 46.21
CA LYS A 7 16.56 -12.27 46.17
C LYS A 7 16.53 -11.27 45.00
N SER A 8 17.03 -10.05 45.23
CA SER A 8 17.03 -8.92 44.28
C SER A 8 17.54 -9.30 42.88
N ALA A 9 18.60 -10.10 42.78
CA ALA A 9 19.13 -10.60 41.51
C ALA A 9 18.16 -11.55 40.78
N SER A 10 17.44 -12.41 41.51
CA SER A 10 16.46 -13.34 40.94
C SER A 10 15.23 -12.61 40.38
N PHE A 11 14.83 -11.52 41.02
CA PHE A 11 13.74 -10.67 40.54
C PHE A 11 14.12 -9.91 39.26
N LEU A 12 15.35 -9.39 39.19
CA LEU A 12 15.88 -8.74 37.99
C LEU A 12 15.98 -9.70 36.80
N VAL A 13 16.43 -10.93 37.02
CA VAL A 13 16.47 -11.98 35.97
C VAL A 13 15.08 -12.31 35.45
N LEU A 14 14.08 -12.41 36.33
CA LEU A 14 12.68 -12.61 35.93
C LEU A 14 12.14 -11.44 35.09
N ILE A 15 12.43 -10.19 35.48
CA ILE A 15 12.01 -9.02 34.70
C ILE A 15 12.64 -9.01 33.31
N VAL A 16 13.95 -9.30 33.21
CA VAL A 16 14.65 -9.37 31.91
C VAL A 16 14.08 -10.49 31.05
N PHE A 17 13.78 -11.64 31.64
CA PHE A 17 13.16 -12.77 30.93
C PHE A 17 11.75 -12.42 30.41
N VAL A 18 10.93 -11.77 31.23
CA VAL A 18 9.59 -11.31 30.83
C VAL A 18 9.67 -10.26 29.72
N PHE A 19 10.58 -9.28 29.81
CA PHE A 19 10.80 -8.31 28.73
C PHE A 19 11.30 -8.95 27.43
N ALA A 20 12.17 -9.97 27.51
CA ALA A 20 12.64 -10.73 26.36
C ALA A 20 11.49 -11.50 25.70
N VAL A 21 10.60 -12.11 26.48
CA VAL A 21 9.41 -12.81 25.97
C VAL A 21 8.38 -11.85 25.36
N ILE A 22 8.18 -10.66 25.94
CA ILE A 22 7.27 -9.65 25.37
C ILE A 22 7.84 -9.08 24.05
N SER A 23 9.17 -8.98 23.93
CA SER A 23 9.81 -8.48 22.70
C SER A 23 9.67 -9.45 21.52
N THR A 24 9.41 -10.74 21.75
CA THR A 24 9.23 -11.74 20.68
C THR A 24 7.79 -11.89 20.21
N THR A 25 6.81 -11.21 20.83
CA THR A 25 5.45 -11.15 20.28
C THR A 25 5.46 -10.23 19.06
N THR A 26 5.98 -10.76 17.96
CA THR A 26 5.76 -10.20 16.63
C THR A 26 4.27 -10.22 16.37
N THR A 27 3.70 -9.07 16.06
CA THR A 27 2.34 -8.96 15.55
C THR A 27 2.20 -9.91 14.36
N GLN A 28 1.54 -11.05 14.55
CA GLN A 28 1.24 -11.96 13.45
C GLN A 28 0.43 -11.17 12.43
N GLN A 29 1.00 -10.95 11.26
CA GLN A 29 0.21 -10.44 10.14
C GLN A 29 -0.88 -11.48 9.90
N VAL A 30 -2.13 -11.07 10.01
CA VAL A 30 -3.27 -11.95 9.73
C VAL A 30 -3.07 -12.47 8.32
N GLU A 31 -2.75 -13.77 8.22
CA GLU A 31 -2.67 -14.45 6.94
C GLU A 31 -4.09 -14.54 6.38
N GLY A 32 -4.38 -13.70 5.41
CA GLY A 32 -5.71 -13.57 4.82
C GLY A 32 -5.60 -12.84 3.50
N LEU A 33 -6.37 -13.29 2.50
CA LEU A 33 -6.45 -12.60 1.22
C LEU A 33 -7.19 -11.28 1.43
N CYS A 34 -6.49 -10.17 1.27
CA CYS A 34 -7.04 -8.84 1.52
C CYS A 34 -7.21 -8.08 0.22
N GLU A 35 -8.39 -7.51 0.01
CA GLU A 35 -8.68 -6.73 -1.18
C GLU A 35 -8.68 -5.23 -0.91
N ARG A 36 -8.28 -4.45 -1.92
CA ARG A 36 -8.51 -3.01 -1.94
C ARG A 36 -8.62 -2.51 -3.38
N ALA A 37 -9.28 -1.37 -3.58
CA ALA A 37 -9.23 -0.68 -4.87
C ALA A 37 -7.77 -0.32 -5.19
N SER A 38 -7.38 -0.52 -6.46
CA SER A 38 -6.07 -0.15 -6.97
C SER A 38 -5.83 1.35 -6.77
N GLN A 39 -4.69 1.70 -6.19
CA GLN A 39 -4.29 3.10 -6.05
C GLN A 39 -3.93 3.69 -7.41
N THR A 40 -3.32 2.88 -8.27
CA THR A 40 -2.67 3.34 -9.50
C THR A 40 -3.55 3.24 -10.74
N TRP A 41 -4.67 2.51 -10.67
CA TRP A 41 -5.57 2.33 -11.81
C TRP A 41 -6.33 3.61 -12.12
N SER A 42 -6.25 4.05 -13.37
CA SER A 42 -6.90 5.26 -13.84
C SER A 42 -8.20 4.95 -14.57
N GLY A 43 -9.29 5.60 -14.17
CA GLY A 43 -10.59 5.51 -14.82
C GLY A 43 -11.31 4.17 -14.61
N SER A 44 -12.29 3.91 -15.49
CA SER A 44 -13.13 2.71 -15.43
C SER A 44 -12.36 1.45 -15.84
N CYS A 45 -12.48 0.39 -15.05
CA CYS A 45 -11.80 -0.87 -15.30
C CYS A 45 -12.56 -1.72 -16.32
N ASN A 46 -12.12 -1.74 -17.58
CA ASN A 46 -12.72 -2.58 -18.63
C ASN A 46 -11.82 -3.73 -19.10
N ASN A 47 -10.62 -3.86 -18.52
CA ASN A 47 -9.64 -4.86 -18.88
C ASN A 47 -9.10 -5.54 -17.62
N THR A 48 -9.68 -6.68 -17.24
CA THR A 48 -9.28 -7.48 -16.08
C THR A 48 -7.82 -7.92 -16.16
N GLY A 49 -7.33 -8.33 -17.34
CA GLY A 49 -5.93 -8.73 -17.52
C GLY A 49 -4.95 -7.57 -17.33
N GLY A 50 -5.32 -6.37 -17.81
CA GLY A 50 -4.58 -5.13 -17.57
C GLY A 50 -4.54 -4.76 -16.09
N CYS A 51 -5.70 -4.81 -15.42
CA CYS A 51 -5.81 -4.58 -13.98
C CYS A 51 -4.94 -5.56 -13.18
N ASN A 52 -5.03 -6.87 -13.48
CA ASN A 52 -4.21 -7.89 -12.85
C ASN A 52 -2.71 -7.59 -12.97
N ARG A 53 -2.25 -7.32 -14.20
CA ARG A 53 -0.84 -7.03 -14.47
C ARG A 53 -0.37 -5.80 -13.71
N GLN A 54 -1.18 -4.73 -13.68
CA GLN A 54 -0.83 -3.51 -12.96
C GLN A 54 -0.77 -3.73 -11.44
N CYS A 55 -1.75 -4.42 -10.86
CA CYS A 55 -1.73 -4.79 -9.44
C CYS A 55 -0.46 -5.57 -9.06
N GLN A 56 -0.07 -6.56 -9.87
CA GLN A 56 1.14 -7.36 -9.62
C GLN A 56 2.42 -6.53 -9.77
N THR A 57 2.53 -5.76 -10.85
CA THR A 57 3.79 -5.08 -11.21
C THR A 57 4.01 -3.79 -10.44
N TRP A 58 2.96 -2.98 -10.25
CA TRP A 58 3.06 -1.63 -9.65
C TRP A 58 2.80 -1.69 -8.15
N GLU A 59 1.75 -2.40 -7.72
CA GLU A 59 1.31 -2.40 -6.32
C GLU A 59 1.84 -3.58 -5.52
N LYS A 60 2.51 -4.56 -6.16
CA LYS A 60 3.02 -5.80 -5.54
C LYS A 60 1.91 -6.66 -4.92
N ALA A 61 0.74 -6.66 -5.56
CA ALA A 61 -0.37 -7.52 -5.21
C ALA A 61 -0.17 -8.95 -5.75
N ARG A 62 -0.91 -9.90 -5.19
CA ARG A 62 -0.99 -11.29 -5.69
C ARG A 62 -1.61 -11.33 -7.09
N ASN A 63 -2.75 -10.66 -7.24
CA ASN A 63 -3.52 -10.55 -8.47
C ASN A 63 -4.47 -9.34 -8.42
N GLY A 64 -5.21 -9.12 -9.50
CA GLY A 64 -6.23 -8.08 -9.56
C GLY A 64 -7.36 -8.40 -10.53
N ALA A 65 -8.51 -7.76 -10.33
CA ALA A 65 -9.68 -7.92 -11.18
C ALA A 65 -10.57 -6.67 -11.23
N CYS A 66 -11.32 -6.53 -12.33
CA CYS A 66 -12.33 -5.48 -12.44
C CYS A 66 -13.62 -5.91 -11.70
N HIS A 67 -14.08 -5.10 -10.76
CA HIS A 67 -15.38 -5.29 -10.09
C HIS A 67 -16.25 -4.05 -10.20
N THR A 68 -17.56 -4.24 -10.27
CA THR A 68 -18.54 -3.15 -10.20
C THR A 68 -19.02 -2.99 -8.76
N ARG A 69 -18.85 -1.80 -8.17
CA ARG A 69 -19.45 -1.43 -6.87
C ARG A 69 -20.10 -0.07 -7.00
N ASN A 70 -21.34 0.07 -6.54
CA ASN A 70 -22.11 1.32 -6.59
C ASN A 70 -22.10 1.95 -8.00
N GLY A 71 -22.32 1.13 -9.03
CA GLY A 71 -22.33 1.56 -10.43
C GLY A 71 -20.97 1.93 -11.03
N LYS A 72 -19.87 1.82 -10.28
CA LYS A 72 -18.50 2.13 -10.74
C LYS A 72 -17.71 0.85 -10.95
N LYS A 73 -17.16 0.67 -12.15
CA LYS A 73 -16.29 -0.45 -12.49
C LYS A 73 -14.85 -0.09 -12.15
N MET A 74 -14.32 -0.65 -11.07
CA MET A 74 -13.01 -0.32 -10.50
C MET A 74 -12.07 -1.53 -10.56
N CYS A 75 -10.77 -1.26 -10.63
CA CYS A 75 -9.75 -2.30 -10.48
C CYS A 75 -9.53 -2.55 -8.99
N PHE A 76 -9.63 -3.80 -8.56
CA PHE A 76 -9.28 -4.24 -7.20
C PHE A 76 -8.04 -5.10 -7.26
N CYS A 77 -7.13 -4.86 -6.31
CA CYS A 77 -5.92 -5.65 -6.11
C CYS A 77 -6.08 -6.49 -4.85
N TYR A 78 -5.63 -7.75 -4.90
CA TYR A 78 -5.66 -8.67 -3.77
C TYR A 78 -4.25 -8.98 -3.29
N PHE A 79 -4.05 -8.94 -1.98
CA PHE A 79 -2.75 -9.07 -1.33
C PHE A 79 -2.76 -10.27 -0.39
N ASN A 80 -1.62 -10.95 -0.26
CA ASN A 80 -1.47 -12.05 0.69
C ASN A 80 -1.49 -11.59 2.15
N THR A 81 -1.23 -10.29 2.38
CA THR A 81 -1.22 -9.69 3.71
C THR A 81 -2.04 -8.40 3.70
N CYS A 82 -2.90 -8.22 4.70
CA CYS A 82 -3.69 -6.99 4.87
C CYS A 82 -2.82 -5.75 5.12
N GLY A 83 -1.62 -5.95 5.68
CA GLY A 83 -0.62 -4.92 5.92
C GLY A 83 0.25 -4.58 4.70
N ALA A 84 -0.06 -5.08 3.50
CA ALA A 84 0.72 -4.81 2.30
C ALA A 84 0.88 -3.30 2.06
N ARG A 85 2.15 -2.88 1.90
CA ARG A 85 2.54 -1.47 1.79
C ARG A 85 1.76 -0.78 0.66
N ARG A 86 1.34 0.46 0.91
CA ARG A 86 0.76 1.35 -0.11
C ARG A 86 1.88 2.14 -0.78
N LEU A 87 1.69 2.44 -2.06
CA LEU A 87 2.54 3.41 -2.73
C LEU A 87 2.25 4.80 -2.17
N CYS A 88 3.30 5.62 -2.06
CA CYS A 88 3.14 7.02 -1.66
C CYS A 88 2.66 7.81 -2.86
N GLU A 89 1.44 8.34 -2.78
CA GLU A 89 0.83 9.15 -3.84
C GLU A 89 1.11 10.64 -3.57
N ARG A 90 1.57 11.36 -4.59
CA ARG A 90 1.72 12.83 -4.56
C ARG A 90 1.21 13.41 -5.87
N ALA A 91 0.58 14.58 -5.82
CA ALA A 91 0.28 15.31 -7.04
C ALA A 91 1.59 15.70 -7.73
N SER A 92 1.69 15.46 -9.02
CA SER A 92 2.89 15.78 -9.80
C SER A 92 3.21 17.27 -9.70
N GLN A 93 4.45 17.60 -9.37
CA GLN A 93 4.92 18.98 -9.27
C GLN A 93 5.28 19.57 -10.64
N THR A 94 5.58 18.70 -11.60
CA THR A 94 6.01 19.11 -12.95
C THR A 94 4.87 19.09 -13.96
N TRP A 95 3.77 18.40 -13.67
CA TRP A 95 2.63 18.31 -14.57
C TRP A 95 1.74 19.55 -14.48
N SER A 96 1.45 20.15 -15.63
CA SER A 96 0.52 21.28 -15.73
C SER A 96 -0.70 20.91 -16.59
N GLY A 97 -1.86 21.44 -16.20
CA GLY A 97 -3.12 21.26 -16.93
C GLY A 97 -3.81 19.90 -16.70
N THR A 98 -4.75 19.56 -17.58
CA THR A 98 -5.61 18.38 -17.42
C THR A 98 -4.88 17.09 -17.84
N CYS A 99 -4.84 16.09 -16.96
CA CYS A 99 -4.26 14.79 -17.23
C CYS A 99 -5.21 13.92 -18.09
N ARG A 100 -4.91 13.80 -19.39
CA ARG A 100 -5.74 13.04 -20.34
C ARG A 100 -5.20 11.64 -20.64
N ASN A 101 -3.89 11.44 -20.51
CA ASN A 101 -3.21 10.21 -20.87
C ASN A 101 -2.34 9.74 -19.69
N THR A 102 -2.67 8.59 -19.13
CA THR A 102 -1.98 8.01 -17.97
C THR A 102 -0.56 7.56 -18.30
N GLN A 103 -0.31 7.07 -19.52
CA GLN A 103 1.03 6.69 -19.96
C GLN A 103 1.97 7.89 -20.07
N ASN A 104 1.47 9.05 -20.49
CA ASN A 104 2.27 10.29 -20.53
C ASN A 104 2.59 10.77 -19.11
N CYS A 105 1.61 10.74 -18.21
CA CYS A 105 1.81 11.05 -16.79
C CYS A 105 2.84 10.09 -16.15
N ASP A 106 2.71 8.78 -16.38
CA ASP A 106 3.66 7.77 -15.89
C ASP A 106 5.10 8.04 -16.35
N LYS A 107 5.29 8.29 -17.65
CA LYS A 107 6.60 8.63 -18.21
C LYS A 107 7.18 9.89 -17.60
N GLN A 108 6.36 10.93 -17.40
CA GLN A 108 6.81 12.17 -16.81
C GLN A 108 7.20 11.99 -15.34
N CYS A 109 6.36 11.36 -14.52
CA CYS A 109 6.66 11.07 -13.12
C CYS A 109 7.98 10.30 -12.96
N LYS A 110 8.21 9.28 -13.79
CA LYS A 110 9.47 8.52 -13.80
C LYS A 110 10.68 9.36 -14.21
N LYS A 111 10.53 10.20 -15.25
CA LYS A 111 11.66 10.95 -15.82
C LYS A 111 12.00 12.23 -15.06
N TRP A 112 11.02 12.89 -14.44
CA TRP A 112 11.16 14.25 -13.90
C TRP A 112 11.08 14.30 -12.38
N GLU A 113 10.47 13.29 -11.75
CA GLU A 113 10.19 13.32 -10.31
C GLU A 113 10.77 12.11 -9.58
N ASP A 114 11.51 11.22 -10.27
CA ASP A 114 12.06 9.97 -9.71
C ASP A 114 10.98 9.08 -9.05
N ALA A 115 9.77 9.12 -9.61
CA ALA A 115 8.68 8.27 -9.14
C ALA A 115 8.77 6.86 -9.74
N ALA A 116 8.25 5.87 -9.02
CA ALA A 116 8.12 4.53 -9.57
C ALA A 116 7.10 4.50 -10.71
N HIS A 117 5.99 5.24 -10.55
CA HIS A 117 4.86 5.26 -11.49
C HIS A 117 4.12 6.59 -11.49
N GLY A 118 3.22 6.78 -12.46
CA GLY A 118 2.25 7.88 -12.47
C GLY A 118 0.91 7.52 -13.10
N ALA A 119 -0.18 8.15 -12.63
CA ALA A 119 -1.51 7.96 -13.21
C ALA A 119 -2.41 9.19 -13.11
N CYS A 120 -3.38 9.29 -14.03
CA CYS A 120 -4.36 10.36 -14.01
C CYS A 120 -5.52 10.04 -13.06
N HIS A 121 -5.75 10.83 -12.02
CA HIS A 121 -6.92 10.70 -11.15
C HIS A 121 -7.77 11.97 -11.16
N THR A 122 -9.07 11.77 -10.98
CA THR A 122 -10.02 12.88 -10.84
C THR A 122 -10.23 13.16 -9.36
N ARG A 123 -9.94 14.39 -8.93
CA ARG A 123 -10.25 14.88 -7.58
C ARG A 123 -10.98 16.22 -7.70
N GLY A 124 -12.20 16.27 -7.18
CA GLY A 124 -13.12 17.38 -7.45
C GLY A 124 -13.35 17.57 -8.95
N ALA A 125 -13.28 18.80 -9.43
CA ALA A 125 -13.46 19.14 -10.84
C ALA A 125 -12.18 18.98 -11.70
N LYS A 126 -11.05 18.54 -11.12
CA LYS A 126 -9.77 18.47 -11.83
C LYS A 126 -9.32 17.02 -12.03
N LYS A 127 -8.86 16.71 -13.24
CA LYS A 127 -8.15 15.47 -13.55
C LYS A 127 -6.66 15.76 -13.58
N MET A 128 -5.93 15.28 -12.59
CA MET A 128 -4.53 15.63 -12.33
C MET A 128 -3.64 14.40 -12.47
N CYS A 129 -2.36 14.63 -12.74
CA CYS A 129 -1.33 13.59 -12.74
C CYS A 129 -0.86 13.39 -11.29
N PHE A 130 -0.87 12.16 -10.82
CA PHE A 130 -0.33 11.78 -9.53
C PHE A 130 0.84 10.82 -9.75
N CYS A 131 1.94 11.07 -9.04
CA CYS A 131 3.14 10.25 -9.04
C CYS A 131 3.13 9.33 -7.80
N TYR A 132 3.61 8.10 -7.99
CA TYR A 132 3.63 7.04 -6.99
C TYR A 132 5.06 6.61 -6.68
N PHE A 133 5.43 6.66 -5.40
CA PHE A 133 6.78 6.37 -4.93
C PHE A 133 6.81 5.08 -4.09
N GLY A 134 7.86 4.29 -4.26
CA GLY A 134 7.99 2.96 -3.63
C GLY A 134 8.51 2.97 -2.18
N ARG A 135 9.17 4.04 -1.73
CA ARG A 135 9.72 4.17 -0.36
C ARG A 135 9.35 5.54 0.24
N ASN A 136 9.19 5.55 1.56
CA ASN A 136 8.93 6.65 2.49
C ASN A 136 8.13 7.84 1.93
N CYS A 137 6.86 7.88 2.36
CA CYS A 137 6.03 9.06 2.23
C CYS A 137 6.57 10.10 3.23
#